data_AF-A0A0C2GHV7-F1
#
_entry.id   AF-A0A0C2GHV7-F1
#
_cell.length_a   1.000
_cell.length_b   1.000
_cell.length_c   1.000
_cell.angle_alpha   90.00
_cell.angle_beta   90.00
_cell.angle_gamma   90.00
#
_symmetry.space_group_name_H-M   'P 1'
#
loop_
_entity.id
_entity.type
_entity.pdbx_description
1 polymer ?
#
loop_
_entity_poly.entity_id
_entity_poly.type
_entity_poly.pdbx_seq_one_letter_code
_entity_poly.pdbx_strand_id
1 'polypeptide(L)'
;MRTPKAARANKEKESSAESSCVCKQENHEHTAANDENDKELSKMSIKEKNTIENALELLYQKIPKEISREVEAEKRARTVVISGIKEPAEGLRPTERSRDLKSKVHEILDALDIDCNISDVFRIGKSNGNRPRLVKL
;
A
#
# COMPACT_ATOMS: atom_id res chain seq x y z
N MET A 1 49.28 -9.30 -16.07
CA MET A 1 48.90 -7.92 -16.43
C MET A 1 47.80 -7.96 -17.50
N ARG A 2 46.76 -7.15 -17.31
CA ARG A 2 45.69 -6.74 -18.25
C ARG A 2 44.51 -7.71 -18.46
N THR A 3 43.37 -7.16 -18.05
CA THR A 3 41.96 -7.60 -18.11
C THR A 3 41.38 -7.69 -19.52
N PRO A 4 40.32 -8.48 -19.76
CA PRO A 4 39.48 -8.32 -20.94
C PRO A 4 38.51 -7.14 -20.79
N LYS A 5 38.42 -6.33 -21.85
CA LYS A 5 37.58 -5.13 -21.96
C LYS A 5 36.22 -5.51 -22.54
N ALA A 6 35.15 -5.21 -21.80
CA ALA A 6 33.77 -5.24 -22.30
C ALA A 6 33.46 -3.95 -23.09
N ALA A 7 32.63 -4.06 -24.13
CA ALA A 7 31.80 -2.94 -24.61
C ALA A 7 30.53 -3.49 -25.28
N ARG A 8 29.39 -3.13 -24.71
CA ARG A 8 28.02 -3.36 -25.17
C ARG A 8 27.46 -1.99 -25.51
N ALA A 9 26.79 -1.82 -26.65
CA ALA A 9 25.88 -0.70 -26.85
C ALA A 9 24.82 -1.06 -27.91
N ASN A 10 23.57 -1.15 -27.48
CA ASN A 10 22.41 -0.82 -28.28
C ASN A 10 21.18 -0.69 -27.37
N LYS A 11 20.37 0.32 -27.72
CA LYS A 11 18.91 0.42 -27.56
C LYS A 11 18.35 1.52 -26.65
N GLU A 12 17.98 2.61 -27.33
CA GLU A 12 16.64 3.25 -27.42
C GLU A 12 15.75 3.45 -26.18
N LYS A 13 15.35 4.74 -26.06
CA LYS A 13 13.99 5.32 -25.98
C LYS A 13 13.10 5.19 -24.74
N GLU A 14 12.55 6.38 -24.44
CA GLU A 14 11.18 6.70 -24.01
C GLU A 14 10.76 6.24 -22.61
N SER A 15 9.78 6.84 -21.94
CA SER A 15 9.27 8.20 -21.80
C SER A 15 8.21 8.09 -20.68
N SER A 16 7.63 9.22 -20.30
CA SER A 16 6.34 9.36 -19.60
C SER A 16 6.30 9.29 -18.08
N ALA A 17 5.54 10.26 -17.58
CA ALA A 17 5.28 10.67 -16.22
C ALA A 17 3.96 10.09 -15.72
N GLU A 18 3.69 10.21 -14.42
CA GLU A 18 2.39 10.55 -13.79
C GLU A 18 2.56 10.51 -12.26
N SER A 19 2.38 11.63 -11.56
CA SER A 19 1.12 12.26 -11.09
C SER A 19 0.60 11.60 -9.81
N SER A 20 0.85 12.26 -8.68
CA SER A 20 0.40 11.88 -7.34
C SER A 20 -0.89 12.61 -6.97
N CYS A 21 -1.91 11.88 -6.52
CA CYS A 21 -3.10 12.46 -5.90
C CYS A 21 -3.23 12.00 -4.43
N VAL A 22 -3.49 12.96 -3.55
CA VAL A 22 -3.77 12.80 -2.12
C VAL A 22 -5.12 13.48 -1.87
N CYS A 23 -6.06 12.78 -1.23
CA CYS A 23 -7.24 13.39 -0.63
C CYS A 23 -7.55 12.77 0.76
N LYS A 24 -7.72 13.65 1.74
CA LYS A 24 -8.37 13.51 3.06
C LYS A 24 -9.24 14.79 3.15
N GLN A 25 -10.45 14.88 3.70
CA GLN A 25 -11.13 14.24 4.83
C GLN A 25 -12.65 14.52 4.67
N GLU A 26 -13.49 13.62 5.15
CA GLU A 26 -14.93 13.86 5.41
C GLU A 26 -15.12 14.33 6.85
N ASN A 27 -16.07 15.24 7.07
CA ASN A 27 -16.67 15.51 8.38
C ASN A 27 -18.19 15.38 8.29
N HIS A 28 -18.72 14.57 9.21
CA HIS A 28 -20.13 14.43 9.62
C HIS A 28 -20.64 15.72 10.27
N GLU A 29 -21.96 16.03 10.20
CA GLU A 29 -22.88 15.97 11.36
C GLU A 29 -24.37 16.25 11.01
N HIS A 30 -25.24 15.83 11.93
CA HIS A 30 -26.71 15.67 12.05
C HIS A 30 -27.63 16.86 11.59
N THR A 31 -28.97 16.77 11.43
CA THR A 31 -30.01 16.37 12.40
C THR A 31 -31.46 16.40 11.80
N ALA A 32 -32.30 15.46 12.27
CA ALA A 32 -33.76 15.40 12.54
C ALA A 32 -34.88 16.24 11.83
N ALA A 33 -35.95 15.48 11.50
CA ALA A 33 -37.39 15.66 11.80
C ALA A 33 -38.37 16.40 10.82
N ASN A 34 -39.34 15.58 10.36
CA ASN A 34 -40.80 15.77 10.23
C ASN A 34 -41.48 16.38 8.98
N ASP A 35 -42.62 15.72 8.70
CA ASP A 35 -43.90 16.14 8.12
C ASP A 35 -44.24 15.92 6.63
N GLU A 36 -45.43 15.32 6.50
CA GLU A 36 -46.16 14.87 5.33
C GLU A 36 -46.62 16.02 4.43
N ASN A 37 -46.58 15.82 3.11
CA ASN A 37 -47.71 16.16 2.25
C ASN A 37 -47.51 15.61 0.83
N ASP A 38 -48.49 14.84 0.39
CA ASP A 38 -48.70 14.46 -1.00
C ASP A 38 -48.91 15.71 -1.88
N LYS A 39 -48.07 15.87 -2.90
CA LYS A 39 -48.45 16.50 -4.17
C LYS A 39 -47.39 16.28 -5.24
N GLU A 40 -47.91 15.97 -6.42
CA GLU A 40 -47.28 16.12 -7.73
C GLU A 40 -46.29 15.04 -8.21
N LEU A 41 -46.89 14.05 -8.86
CA LEU A 41 -46.39 13.50 -10.13
C LEU A 41 -46.15 14.63 -11.16
N SER A 42 -45.05 15.38 -11.05
CA SER A 42 -44.62 16.29 -12.12
C SER A 42 -43.13 16.65 -12.00
N LYS A 43 -42.26 15.67 -12.24
CA LYS A 43 -40.87 15.87 -12.71
C LYS A 43 -40.24 14.52 -13.08
N MET A 44 -40.84 13.83 -14.03
CA MET A 44 -40.10 12.88 -14.85
C MET A 44 -39.27 13.68 -15.86
N SER A 45 -38.16 14.23 -15.40
CA SER A 45 -37.12 14.71 -16.30
C SER A 45 -35.78 14.41 -15.63
N ILE A 46 -35.31 13.20 -15.93
CA ILE A 46 -33.90 12.86 -16.09
C ILE A 46 -32.99 13.56 -15.08
N LYS A 47 -33.05 13.13 -13.82
CA LYS A 47 -31.80 13.06 -13.05
C LYS A 47 -31.10 11.80 -13.57
N GLU A 48 -30.48 11.91 -14.75
CA GLU A 48 -29.32 11.09 -15.12
C GLU A 48 -28.22 11.43 -14.10
N LYS A 49 -28.43 11.03 -12.85
CA LYS A 49 -27.35 10.89 -11.90
C LYS A 49 -26.84 9.49 -12.15
N ASN A 50 -26.02 9.45 -13.19
CA ASN A 50 -24.99 8.48 -13.47
C ASN A 50 -25.42 7.04 -13.16
N THR A 51 -26.09 6.40 -14.12
CA THR A 51 -26.37 4.95 -14.13
C THR A 51 -25.13 4.13 -13.77
N ILE A 52 -23.96 4.67 -14.12
CA ILE A 52 -22.63 4.15 -13.77
C ILE A 52 -22.38 4.22 -12.25
N GLU A 53 -22.68 5.33 -11.56
CA GLU A 53 -22.50 5.46 -10.11
C GLU A 53 -23.39 4.47 -9.35
N ASN A 54 -24.67 4.36 -9.73
CA ASN A 54 -25.58 3.37 -9.13
C ASN A 54 -25.12 1.92 -9.39
N ALA A 55 -24.64 1.63 -10.61
CA ALA A 55 -24.10 0.32 -10.93
C ALA A 55 -22.83 0.02 -10.12
N LEU A 56 -21.96 1.00 -9.92
CA LEU A 56 -20.74 0.87 -9.11
C LEU A 56 -21.06 0.67 -7.63
N GLU A 57 -22.04 1.36 -7.05
CA GLU A 57 -22.48 1.14 -5.67
C GLU A 57 -23.04 -0.27 -5.46
N LEU A 58 -23.89 -0.75 -6.37
CA LEU A 58 -24.45 -2.11 -6.31
C LEU A 58 -23.37 -3.19 -6.45
N LEU A 59 -22.37 -2.96 -7.29
CA LEU A 59 -21.22 -3.85 -7.41
C LEU A 59 -20.35 -3.81 -6.16
N TYR A 60 -20.12 -2.62 -5.58
CA TYR A 60 -19.34 -2.44 -4.36
C TYR A 60 -19.98 -3.13 -3.15
N GLN A 61 -21.31 -3.12 -3.04
CA GLN A 61 -22.04 -3.86 -2.01
C GLN A 61 -21.92 -5.39 -2.14
N LYS A 62 -21.63 -5.91 -3.34
CA LYS A 62 -21.43 -7.33 -3.59
C LYS A 62 -19.99 -7.79 -3.34
N ILE A 63 -19.04 -6.87 -3.16
CA ILE A 63 -17.67 -7.22 -2.79
C ILE A 63 -17.68 -7.63 -1.31
N PRO A 64 -17.32 -8.88 -0.97
CA PRO A 64 -17.28 -9.31 0.43
C PRO A 64 -16.22 -8.50 1.19
N LYS A 65 -16.65 -7.63 2.11
CA LYS A 65 -15.75 -6.80 2.93
C LYS A 65 -15.25 -7.53 4.17
N GLU A 66 -16.03 -8.49 4.67
CA GLU A 66 -15.67 -9.33 5.81
C GLU A 66 -14.40 -10.13 5.52
N ILE A 67 -14.30 -10.74 4.33
CA ILE A 67 -13.14 -11.56 3.94
C ILE A 67 -11.86 -10.72 3.92
N SER A 68 -11.90 -9.50 3.37
CA SER A 68 -10.69 -8.66 3.33
C SER A 68 -10.25 -8.22 4.73
N ARG A 69 -11.20 -7.86 5.60
CA ARG A 69 -10.92 -7.49 6.99
C ARG A 69 -10.33 -8.65 7.79
N GLU A 70 -10.87 -9.84 7.64
CA GLU A 70 -10.38 -11.05 8.31
C GLU A 70 -8.96 -11.41 7.84
N VAL A 71 -8.71 -11.33 6.53
CA VAL A 71 -7.37 -11.54 5.97
C VAL A 71 -6.36 -10.51 6.51
N GLU A 72 -6.74 -9.24 6.61
CA GLU A 72 -5.86 -8.22 7.19
C GLU A 72 -5.63 -8.41 8.69
N ALA A 73 -6.66 -8.81 9.44
CA ALA A 73 -6.55 -9.11 10.86
C ALA A 73 -5.59 -10.27 11.10
N GLU A 74 -5.73 -11.34 10.31
CA GLU A 74 -4.85 -12.51 10.34
C GLU A 74 -3.40 -12.16 9.97
N LYS A 75 -3.20 -11.38 8.90
CA LYS A 75 -1.87 -10.87 8.54
C LYS A 75 -1.26 -10.02 9.65
N ARG A 76 -2.07 -9.18 10.32
CA ARG A 76 -1.62 -8.33 11.43
C ARG A 76 -1.28 -9.15 12.66
N ALA A 77 -2.05 -10.20 12.97
CA ALA A 77 -1.80 -11.09 14.10
C ALA A 77 -0.46 -11.83 13.99
N ARG A 78 -0.03 -12.14 12.76
CA ARG A 78 1.26 -12.77 12.45
C ARG A 78 2.40 -11.78 12.15
N THR A 79 2.13 -10.48 12.22
CA THR A 79 3.13 -9.44 11.93
C THR A 79 4.04 -9.23 13.13
N VAL A 80 5.36 -9.17 12.90
CA VAL A 80 6.34 -8.75 13.91
C VAL A 80 7.00 -7.44 13.47
N VAL A 81 7.25 -6.55 14.43
CA VAL A 81 7.93 -5.27 14.17
C VAL A 81 9.26 -5.24 14.90
N ILE A 82 10.35 -5.21 14.12
CA ILE A 82 11.71 -5.11 14.64
C ILE A 82 12.19 -3.66 14.58
N SER A 83 12.86 -3.22 15.64
CA SER A 83 13.53 -1.93 15.69
C SER A 83 15.05 -2.11 15.76
N GLY A 84 15.81 -1.09 15.34
CA GLY A 84 17.28 -1.09 15.47
C GLY A 84 18.05 -1.71 14.30
N ILE A 85 17.39 -2.25 13.27
CA ILE A 85 18.09 -2.75 12.08
C ILE A 85 18.71 -1.58 11.30
N LYS A 86 20.05 -1.54 11.25
CA LYS A 86 20.85 -0.49 10.58
C LYS A 86 20.36 -0.22 9.16
N GLU A 87 20.15 1.06 8.83
CA GLU A 87 19.72 1.48 7.50
C GLU A 87 20.75 1.09 6.43
N PRO A 88 20.28 0.81 5.20
CA PRO A 88 21.14 0.55 4.05
C PRO A 88 21.97 1.79 3.69
N ALA A 89 23.12 1.59 3.05
CA ALA A 89 23.92 2.70 2.52
C ALA A 89 23.13 3.52 1.49
N GLU A 90 23.38 4.83 1.48
CA GLU A 90 22.81 5.72 0.49
C GLU A 90 23.29 5.33 -0.92
N GLY A 91 22.42 5.48 -1.92
CA GLY A 91 22.75 5.15 -3.31
C GLY A 91 22.62 3.67 -3.71
N LEU A 92 22.29 2.76 -2.78
CA LEU A 92 22.00 1.37 -3.15
C LEU A 92 20.76 1.26 -4.03
N ARG A 93 20.83 0.37 -5.04
CA ARG A 93 19.70 0.06 -5.91
C ARG A 93 18.57 -0.59 -5.09
N PRO A 94 17.30 -0.43 -5.49
CA PRO A 94 16.17 -1.01 -4.76
C PRO A 94 16.30 -2.52 -4.49
N THR A 95 16.80 -3.28 -5.48
CA THR A 95 17.02 -4.73 -5.35
C THR A 95 18.08 -5.06 -4.30
N GLU A 96 19.19 -4.32 -4.29
CA GLU A 96 20.27 -4.51 -3.32
C GLU A 96 19.83 -4.13 -1.92
N ARG A 97 19.04 -3.06 -1.80
CA ARG A 97 18.45 -2.61 -0.55
C ARG A 97 17.50 -3.65 0.05
N SER A 98 16.67 -4.27 -0.79
CA SER A 98 15.76 -5.33 -0.35
C SER A 98 16.53 -6.57 0.09
N ARG A 99 17.57 -6.96 -0.66
CA ARG A 99 18.44 -8.09 -0.30
C ARG A 99 19.18 -7.88 1.01
N ASP A 100 19.77 -6.69 1.21
CA ASP A 100 20.44 -6.30 2.46
C ASP A 100 19.50 -6.41 3.66
N LEU A 101 18.28 -5.88 3.53
CA LEU A 101 17.28 -5.95 4.59
C LEU A 101 16.89 -7.41 4.91
N LYS A 102 16.63 -8.22 3.90
CA LYS A 102 16.29 -9.64 4.08
C LYS A 102 17.41 -10.41 4.76
N SER A 103 18.67 -10.20 4.34
CA SER A 103 19.84 -10.84 4.95
C SER A 103 19.92 -10.55 6.45
N LYS A 104 19.82 -9.27 6.83
CA LYS A 104 19.87 -8.86 8.25
C LYS A 104 18.73 -9.44 9.08
N VAL A 105 17.55 -9.61 8.50
CA VAL A 105 16.42 -10.23 9.19
C VAL A 105 16.65 -11.73 9.35
N HIS A 106 17.13 -12.42 8.33
CA HIS A 106 17.49 -13.84 8.44
C HIS A 106 18.57 -14.07 9.49
N GLU A 107 19.61 -13.24 9.54
CA GLU A 107 20.65 -13.31 10.58
C GLU A 107 20.06 -13.21 12.00
N ILE A 108 19.03 -12.39 12.20
CA ILE A 108 18.33 -12.29 13.51
C ILE A 108 17.54 -13.57 13.80
N LEU A 109 16.83 -14.12 12.80
CA LEU A 109 16.06 -15.35 12.98
C LEU A 109 16.98 -16.55 13.26
N ASP A 110 18.10 -16.65 12.54
CA ASP A 110 19.12 -17.68 12.74
C ASP A 110 19.73 -17.56 14.14
N ALA A 111 20.01 -16.34 14.62
CA ALA A 111 20.52 -16.10 15.97
C ALA A 111 19.51 -16.45 17.07
N LEU A 112 18.21 -16.45 16.76
CA LEU A 112 17.14 -16.84 17.67
C LEU A 112 16.72 -18.31 17.51
N ASP A 113 17.33 -19.05 16.59
CA ASP A 113 16.98 -20.44 16.23
C ASP A 113 15.50 -20.59 15.85
N ILE A 114 14.99 -19.65 15.03
CA ILE A 114 13.60 -19.63 14.58
C ILE A 114 13.50 -20.10 13.13
N ASP A 115 12.99 -21.32 12.96
CA ASP A 115 12.66 -21.88 11.64
C ASP A 115 11.31 -21.36 11.14
N CYS A 116 11.32 -20.27 10.36
CA CYS A 116 10.10 -19.78 9.70
C CYS A 116 10.34 -19.19 8.31
N ASN A 117 9.28 -19.22 7.49
CA ASN A 117 9.27 -18.61 6.16
C ASN A 117 8.58 -17.24 6.21
N ILE A 118 9.35 -16.17 6.04
CA ILE A 118 8.82 -14.80 6.07
C ILE A 118 8.12 -14.48 4.75
N SER A 119 6.90 -13.97 4.83
CA SER A 119 6.12 -13.57 3.64
C SER A 119 6.58 -12.22 3.07
N ASP A 120 6.64 -11.18 3.90
CA ASP A 120 6.95 -9.82 3.48
C ASP A 120 7.97 -9.19 4.44
N VAL A 121 8.91 -8.41 3.89
CA VAL A 121 9.91 -7.69 4.71
C VAL A 121 10.09 -6.29 4.15
N PHE A 122 9.75 -5.27 4.95
CA PHE A 122 9.90 -3.88 4.53
C PHE A 122 10.07 -2.90 5.70
N ARG A 123 10.62 -1.73 5.40
CA ARG A 123 10.77 -0.63 6.36
C ARG A 123 9.53 0.26 6.36
N ILE A 124 9.04 0.60 7.54
CA ILE A 124 7.88 1.49 7.72
C ILE A 124 8.34 2.95 7.73
N GLY A 125 7.67 3.79 6.93
CA GLY A 125 7.82 5.25 6.99
C GLY A 125 9.03 5.82 6.22
N LYS A 126 9.22 7.13 6.38
CA LYS A 126 10.29 7.92 5.76
C LYS A 126 11.60 7.77 6.55
N SER A 127 12.72 7.79 5.85
CA SER A 127 14.05 7.75 6.48
C SER A 127 14.34 9.10 7.15
N ASN A 128 14.61 9.09 8.45
CA ASN A 128 14.77 10.32 9.23
C ASN A 128 16.22 10.62 9.66
N GLY A 129 17.22 9.84 9.20
CA GLY A 129 18.66 10.03 9.49
C GLY A 129 19.08 9.78 10.95
N ASN A 130 18.25 10.20 11.91
CA ASN A 130 18.50 10.15 13.34
C ASN A 130 18.21 8.77 13.96
N ARG A 131 17.28 8.01 13.37
CA ARG A 131 16.88 6.68 13.88
C ARG A 131 16.60 5.72 12.72
N PRO A 132 17.07 4.46 12.81
CA PRO A 132 16.66 3.42 11.87
C PRO A 132 15.14 3.21 11.92
N ARG A 133 14.53 3.02 10.74
CA ARG A 133 13.11 2.72 10.64
C ARG A 133 12.78 1.37 11.24
N LEU A 134 11.52 1.25 11.66
CA LEU A 134 10.93 -0.03 12.03
C LEU A 134 10.85 -0.92 10.80
N VAL A 135 11.11 -2.20 11.00
CA VAL A 135 11.00 -3.23 9.98
C VAL A 135 9.79 -4.09 10.32
N LYS A 136 8.89 -4.21 9.35
CA LYS A 136 7.73 -5.10 9.44
C LYS A 136 8.06 -6.41 8.73
N LEU A 137 7.76 -7.51 9.43
CA LEU A 137 7.85 -8.89 9.00
C LEU A 137 6.46 -9.52 9.04
#